data_AF-A0A1V6ENK9-F1
#
_entry.id   AF-A0A1V6ENK9-F1
#
_cell.length_a   1.000
_cell.length_b   1.000
_cell.length_c   1.000
_cell.angle_alpha   90.00
_cell.angle_beta   90.00
_cell.angle_gamma   90.00
#
_symmetry.space_group_name_H-M   'P 1'
#
loop_
_entity.id
_entity.type
_entity.pdbx_description
1 polymer ?
#
loop_
_entity_poly.entity_id
_entity_poly.type
_entity_poly.pdbx_seq_one_letter_code
_entity_poly.pdbx_strand_id
1 'polypeptide(L)'
;MLPRLSWAHGWKIALEPQAALEALSAPDFDLRQECIIVPQDTALGRLIQVIPGQPSTPGGGPADRQPPSVLRFLRDEPEHIVVEVNNPTPGILLLGDTYDPGWRARVSGQSTPILRVNALFRGVALPPGDHVVTFDYQPRSFYAGALITFLTVLFLLVWGVQGLFRSRRAVRKLLLT
;
A
#
# COMPACT_ATOMS: atom_id res chain seq x y z
N MET A 1 -16.31 1.70 -16.23
CA MET A 1 -15.24 1.11 -15.38
C MET A 1 -14.10 2.12 -15.28
N LEU A 2 -13.55 2.35 -14.09
CA LEU A 2 -12.35 3.15 -13.93
C LEU A 2 -11.14 2.35 -14.44
N PRO A 3 -10.17 2.98 -15.12
CA PRO A 3 -8.92 2.31 -15.44
C PRO A 3 -8.19 1.93 -14.15
N ARG A 4 -7.41 0.85 -14.19
CA ARG A 4 -6.65 0.38 -13.01
C ARG A 4 -5.65 1.44 -12.54
N LEU A 5 -5.16 2.29 -13.44
CA LEU A 5 -4.30 3.42 -13.13
C LEU A 5 -5.02 4.71 -13.51
N SER A 6 -5.19 5.62 -12.56
CA SER A 6 -5.85 6.91 -12.78
C SER A 6 -5.22 8.03 -11.96
N TRP A 7 -5.61 9.25 -12.28
CA TRP A 7 -5.14 10.47 -11.62
C TRP A 7 -6.34 11.27 -11.12
N ALA A 8 -6.26 11.80 -9.91
CA ALA A 8 -7.25 12.74 -9.39
C ALA A 8 -6.60 14.08 -9.06
N HIS A 9 -7.18 15.15 -9.57
CA HIS A 9 -6.75 16.53 -9.33
C HIS A 9 -7.38 17.10 -8.06
N GLY A 10 -8.62 16.70 -7.77
CA GLY A 10 -9.33 17.09 -6.55
C GLY A 10 -9.34 15.97 -5.52
N TRP A 11 -9.28 16.33 -4.25
CA TRP A 11 -9.61 15.39 -3.18
C TRP A 11 -10.44 16.02 -2.07
N LYS A 12 -11.30 15.19 -1.49
CA LYS A 12 -12.08 15.49 -0.29
C LYS A 12 -11.66 14.53 0.81
N ILE A 13 -11.65 14.99 2.05
CA ILE A 13 -11.29 14.15 3.20
C ILE A 13 -12.59 13.72 3.88
N ALA A 14 -12.79 12.41 4.00
CA ALA A 14 -13.90 11.84 4.75
C ALA A 14 -13.33 11.12 5.97
N LEU A 15 -13.68 11.59 7.18
CA LEU A 15 -13.18 11.04 8.43
C LEU A 15 -13.69 9.60 8.68
N GLU A 16 -14.87 9.27 8.12
CA GLU A 16 -15.51 7.97 8.29
C GLU A 16 -15.69 7.25 6.93
N PRO A 17 -15.51 5.92 6.86
CA PRO A 17 -15.74 5.15 5.64
C PRO A 17 -17.17 5.27 5.10
N GLN A 18 -18.15 5.38 5.99
CA GLN A 18 -19.56 5.54 5.62
C GLN A 18 -19.80 6.89 4.95
N ALA A 19 -19.21 7.97 5.50
CA ALA A 19 -19.26 9.30 4.91
C ALA A 19 -18.58 9.35 3.54
N ALA A 20 -17.52 8.54 3.34
CA ALA A 20 -16.91 8.40 2.02
C ALA A 20 -17.88 7.76 1.02
N LEU A 21 -18.61 6.70 1.41
CA LEU A 21 -19.59 6.05 0.55
C LEU A 21 -20.77 6.96 0.20
N GLU A 22 -21.25 7.75 1.16
CA GLU A 22 -22.29 8.75 0.94
C GLU A 22 -21.83 9.82 -0.04
N ALA A 23 -20.61 10.35 0.14
CA ALA A 23 -20.05 11.35 -0.77
C ALA A 23 -19.79 10.79 -2.19
N LEU A 24 -19.44 9.50 -2.31
CA LEU A 24 -19.33 8.80 -3.59
C LEU A 24 -20.68 8.63 -4.30
N SER A 25 -21.79 8.61 -3.55
CA SER A 25 -23.14 8.44 -4.07
C SER A 25 -23.82 9.77 -4.43
N ALA A 26 -23.14 10.89 -4.20
CA ALA A 26 -23.65 12.22 -4.54
C ALA A 26 -23.74 12.41 -6.07
N PRO A 27 -24.84 12.96 -6.59
CA PRO A 27 -25.08 13.06 -8.04
C PRO A 27 -24.06 13.95 -8.78
N ASP A 28 -23.42 14.89 -8.08
CA ASP A 28 -22.44 15.82 -8.65
C ASP A 28 -20.98 15.32 -8.54
N PHE A 29 -20.76 14.13 -7.97
CA PHE A 29 -19.40 13.63 -7.73
C PHE A 29 -18.84 12.88 -8.94
N ASP A 30 -17.80 13.41 -9.56
CA ASP A 30 -17.09 12.76 -10.66
C ASP A 30 -15.79 12.07 -10.19
N LEU A 31 -15.84 10.74 -10.15
CA LEU A 31 -14.72 9.84 -9.83
C LEU A 31 -13.48 10.00 -10.73
N ARG A 32 -13.62 10.63 -11.90
CA ARG A 32 -12.51 10.87 -12.84
C ARG A 32 -11.75 12.15 -12.54
N GLN A 33 -12.35 13.07 -11.78
CA GLN A 33 -11.78 14.38 -11.47
C GLN A 33 -11.39 14.47 -9.99
N GLU A 34 -12.23 13.89 -9.13
CA GLU A 34 -12.09 13.97 -7.68
C GLU A 34 -12.00 12.58 -7.05
N CYS A 35 -11.33 12.53 -5.90
CA CYS A 35 -11.27 11.33 -5.08
C CYS A 35 -11.57 11.64 -3.61
N ILE A 36 -12.09 10.66 -2.89
CA ILE A 36 -12.33 10.80 -1.45
C ILE A 36 -11.25 10.04 -0.70
N ILE A 37 -10.47 10.75 0.10
CA ILE A 37 -9.43 10.18 0.93
C ILE A 37 -10.03 9.90 2.30
N VAL A 38 -9.92 8.64 2.74
CA VAL A 38 -10.20 8.23 4.11
C VAL A 38 -8.87 8.18 4.85
N PRO A 39 -8.59 9.14 5.73
CA PRO A 39 -7.31 9.20 6.40
C PRO A 39 -7.12 8.08 7.41
N GLN A 40 -5.89 7.59 7.48
CA GLN A 40 -5.39 6.84 8.63
C GLN A 40 -4.40 7.75 9.37
N ASP A 41 -4.29 7.62 10.70
CA ASP A 41 -3.64 8.60 11.59
C ASP A 41 -2.27 9.14 11.12
N THR A 42 -1.47 8.35 10.39
CA THR A 42 -0.14 8.76 9.90
C THR A 42 -0.13 9.32 8.47
N ALA A 43 -1.20 9.12 7.69
CA ALA A 43 -1.27 9.52 6.29
C ALA A 43 -1.64 11.01 6.10
N LEU A 44 -2.42 11.59 7.02
CA LEU A 44 -2.86 13.00 6.95
C LEU A 44 -1.72 13.99 7.05
N GLY A 45 -0.80 13.78 8.00
CA GLY A 45 0.31 14.70 8.23
C GLY A 45 1.17 14.86 6.97
N ARG A 46 1.39 13.77 6.23
CA ARG A 46 2.15 13.84 4.98
C ARG A 46 1.35 14.41 3.83
N LEU A 47 0.06 14.10 3.72
CA LEU A 47 -0.80 14.72 2.72
C LEU A 47 -0.70 16.24 2.75
N ILE A 48 -0.83 16.81 3.95
CA ILE A 48 -0.78 18.26 4.17
C ILE A 48 0.61 18.82 3.82
N GLN A 49 1.68 18.05 4.02
CA GLN A 49 3.05 18.46 3.67
C GLN A 49 3.34 18.38 2.17
N VAL A 50 2.87 17.33 1.50
CA VAL A 50 3.17 17.07 0.08
C VAL A 50 2.29 17.92 -0.82
N ILE A 51 1.03 18.14 -0.41
CA ILE A 51 0.10 18.98 -1.13
C ILE A 51 -0.61 19.93 -0.16
N PRO A 52 -0.08 21.15 0.02
CA PRO A 52 -0.71 22.14 0.89
C PRO A 52 -2.02 22.64 0.25
N GLY A 53 -3.13 22.39 0.94
CA GLY A 53 -4.47 22.88 0.58
C GLY A 53 -5.42 21.79 0.08
N GLN A 54 -6.69 21.88 0.47
CA GLN A 54 -7.75 21.10 -0.18
C GLN A 54 -8.10 21.77 -1.52
N PRO A 55 -8.07 21.09 -2.67
CA PRO A 55 -8.48 21.68 -3.95
C PRO A 55 -10.00 21.88 -4.05
N SER A 56 -10.76 21.60 -2.99
CA SER A 56 -12.22 21.55 -3.02
C SER A 56 -12.90 22.92 -3.16
N THR A 57 -12.20 23.95 -3.62
CA THR A 57 -12.84 25.12 -4.20
C THR A 57 -13.10 24.84 -5.68
N PRO A 58 -14.36 24.72 -6.15
CA PRO A 58 -14.69 24.45 -7.54
C PRO A 58 -14.21 25.51 -8.56
N GLY A 59 -13.46 26.53 -8.12
CA GLY A 59 -12.91 27.64 -8.91
C GLY A 59 -11.40 27.65 -9.10
N GLY A 60 -10.66 26.59 -8.73
CA GLY A 60 -9.26 26.45 -9.13
C GLY A 60 -9.14 26.53 -10.67
N GLY A 61 -8.31 27.44 -11.16
CA GLY A 61 -8.23 27.76 -12.59
C GLY A 61 -7.88 26.52 -13.44
N PRO A 62 -8.18 26.53 -14.75
CA PRO A 62 -7.90 25.41 -15.65
C PRO A 62 -6.42 24.96 -15.65
N ALA A 63 -5.49 25.82 -15.22
CA ALA A 63 -4.08 25.50 -15.06
C ALA A 63 -3.79 24.46 -13.96
N ASP A 64 -4.61 24.36 -12.91
CA ASP A 64 -4.42 23.39 -11.82
C ASP A 64 -4.92 21.98 -12.18
N ARG A 65 -5.65 21.83 -13.30
CA ARG A 65 -6.30 20.58 -13.73
C ARG A 65 -5.62 19.90 -14.91
N GLN A 66 -4.33 20.17 -15.13
CA GLN A 66 -3.61 19.55 -16.23
C GLN A 66 -3.34 18.07 -15.90
N PRO A 67 -3.71 17.11 -16.76
CA PRO A 67 -3.42 15.69 -16.53
C PRO A 67 -1.91 15.44 -16.59
N PRO A 68 -1.42 14.38 -15.94
CA PRO A 68 -0.03 13.98 -16.05
C PRO A 68 0.32 13.68 -17.52
N SER A 69 1.49 14.12 -17.95
CA SER A 69 1.99 13.86 -19.30
C SER A 69 2.44 12.40 -19.45
N VAL A 70 2.88 11.78 -18.36
CA VAL A 70 3.22 10.36 -18.27
C VAL A 70 2.48 9.76 -17.08
N LEU A 71 1.76 8.67 -17.34
CA LEU A 71 1.13 7.84 -16.33
C LEU A 71 1.06 6.41 -16.85
N ARG A 72 2.03 5.58 -16.47
CA ARG A 72 2.12 4.20 -16.98
C ARG A 72 2.78 3.25 -15.99
N PHE A 73 2.45 1.97 -16.11
CA PHE A 73 3.17 0.92 -15.42
C PHE A 73 4.54 0.69 -16.08
N LEU A 74 5.60 0.72 -15.27
CA LEU A 74 6.90 0.17 -15.61
C LEU A 74 6.99 -1.32 -15.26
N ARG A 75 6.29 -1.73 -14.19
CA ARG A 75 6.14 -3.12 -13.77
C ARG A 75 4.78 -3.30 -13.10
N ASP A 76 4.12 -4.42 -13.40
CA ASP A 76 2.79 -4.75 -12.88
C ASP A 76 2.77 -6.22 -12.46
N GLU A 77 3.33 -6.49 -11.28
CA GLU A 77 3.32 -7.80 -10.65
C GLU A 77 2.39 -7.79 -9.44
N PRO A 78 1.79 -8.94 -9.06
CA PRO A 78 0.82 -8.99 -7.96
C PRO A 78 1.32 -8.43 -6.63
N GLU A 79 2.61 -8.57 -6.34
CA GLU A 79 3.24 -8.11 -5.09
C GLU A 79 4.13 -6.88 -5.27
N HIS A 80 4.36 -6.45 -6.52
CA HIS A 80 5.30 -5.40 -6.83
C HIS A 80 4.88 -4.60 -8.06
N ILE A 81 4.49 -3.34 -7.85
CA ILE A 81 3.98 -2.46 -8.90
C ILE A 81 4.86 -1.23 -8.96
N VAL A 82 5.31 -0.86 -10.17
CA VAL A 82 6.10 0.34 -10.41
C VAL A 82 5.37 1.19 -11.43
N VAL A 83 5.12 2.44 -11.08
CA VAL A 83 4.44 3.43 -11.90
C VAL A 83 5.37 4.61 -12.15
N GLU A 84 5.48 5.02 -13.41
CA GLU A 84 6.11 6.27 -13.79
C GLU A 84 5.05 7.36 -13.92
N VAL A 85 5.30 8.50 -13.28
CA VAL A 85 4.41 9.66 -13.30
C VAL A 85 5.22 10.92 -13.61
N ASN A 86 4.79 11.69 -14.62
CA ASN A 86 5.21 13.07 -14.83
C ASN A 86 3.96 13.95 -14.73
N ASN A 87 3.87 14.77 -13.68
CA ASN A 87 2.71 15.62 -13.42
C ASN A 87 3.11 17.09 -13.27
N PRO A 88 2.51 18.02 -14.03
CA PRO A 88 2.81 19.45 -13.91
C PRO A 88 2.17 20.09 -12.67
N THR A 89 1.12 19.49 -12.13
CA THR A 89 0.37 19.96 -10.96
C THR A 89 0.34 18.88 -9.88
N PRO A 90 0.26 19.24 -8.59
CA PRO A 90 0.11 18.25 -7.53
C PRO A 90 -1.20 17.48 -7.68
N GLY A 91 -1.23 16.24 -7.20
CA GLY A 91 -2.44 15.44 -7.22
C GLY A 91 -2.25 14.05 -6.63
N ILE A 92 -3.29 13.24 -6.76
CA ILE A 92 -3.31 11.88 -6.24
C ILE A 92 -3.17 10.90 -7.39
N LEU A 93 -2.15 10.06 -7.33
CA LEU A 93 -2.07 8.83 -8.11
C LEU A 93 -3.04 7.81 -7.51
N LEU A 94 -3.97 7.30 -8.31
CA LEU A 94 -4.90 6.25 -7.90
C LEU A 94 -4.55 4.94 -8.60
N LEU A 95 -4.59 3.88 -7.81
CA LEU A 95 -4.49 2.50 -8.27
C LEU A 95 -5.77 1.78 -7.86
N GLY A 96 -6.54 1.33 -8.86
CA GLY A 96 -7.84 0.67 -8.73
C GLY A 96 -7.80 -0.72 -8.10
N ASP A 97 -6.76 -1.01 -7.33
CA ASP A 97 -6.59 -2.22 -6.55
C ASP A 97 -7.01 -1.96 -5.10
N THR A 98 -7.54 -2.99 -4.45
CA THR A 98 -7.98 -2.90 -3.07
C THR A 98 -6.83 -2.52 -2.13
N TYR A 99 -7.10 -1.55 -1.26
CA TYR A 99 -6.20 -1.15 -0.18
C TYR A 99 -6.06 -2.29 0.84
N ASP A 100 -4.82 -2.59 1.22
CA ASP A 100 -4.49 -3.52 2.32
C ASP A 100 -3.28 -2.98 3.10
N PRO A 101 -3.26 -3.08 4.45
CA PRO A 101 -2.19 -2.55 5.29
C PRO A 101 -0.83 -3.24 5.08
N GLY A 102 -0.76 -4.37 4.38
CA GLY A 102 0.48 -5.02 3.97
C GLY A 102 1.22 -4.27 2.86
N TRP A 103 0.57 -3.35 2.14
CA TRP A 103 1.23 -2.56 1.10
C TRP A 103 2.07 -1.43 1.67
N ARG A 104 3.22 -1.18 1.03
CA ARG A 104 4.07 -0.02 1.28
C ARG A 104 4.31 0.70 -0.03
N ALA A 105 4.26 2.03 -0.03
CA ALA A 105 4.62 2.82 -1.19
C ALA A 105 5.97 3.50 -0.99
N ARG A 106 6.65 3.79 -2.08
CA ARG A 106 7.84 4.63 -2.15
C ARG A 106 7.70 5.59 -3.32
N VAL A 107 8.03 6.85 -3.13
CA VAL A 107 8.09 7.86 -4.21
C VAL A 107 9.54 8.24 -4.37
N SER A 108 10.12 7.94 -5.53
CA SER A 108 11.53 8.21 -5.84
C SER A 108 12.48 7.67 -4.75
N GLY A 109 12.17 6.47 -4.25
CA GLY A 109 12.93 5.77 -3.21
C GLY A 109 12.58 6.13 -1.76
N GLN A 110 11.86 7.22 -1.52
CA GLN A 110 11.46 7.64 -0.17
C GLN A 110 10.16 6.94 0.25
N SER A 111 10.13 6.35 1.44
CA SER A 111 8.93 5.70 2.00
C SER A 111 7.76 6.68 2.00
N THR A 112 6.64 6.25 1.41
CA THR A 112 5.30 6.81 1.12
C THR A 112 4.11 6.26 1.94
N PRO A 113 3.38 6.97 2.83
CA PRO A 113 2.09 6.48 3.30
C PRO A 113 1.15 6.31 2.11
N ILE A 114 0.50 5.16 2.08
CA ILE A 114 -0.57 4.87 1.13
C ILE A 114 -1.86 5.47 1.67
N LEU A 115 -2.60 6.11 0.79
CA LEU A 115 -3.90 6.69 1.07
C LEU A 115 -4.97 5.66 0.72
N ARG A 116 -5.97 5.51 1.59
CA ARG A 116 -7.20 4.81 1.24
C ARG A 116 -8.10 5.79 0.50
N VAL A 117 -8.40 5.48 -0.76
CA VAL A 117 -9.10 6.36 -1.69
C VAL A 117 -10.40 5.71 -2.15
N ASN A 118 -11.47 6.48 -2.28
CA ASN A 118 -12.80 6.03 -2.70
C ASN A 118 -13.25 4.78 -1.92
N ALA A 119 -13.04 4.80 -0.60
CA ALA A 119 -13.32 3.75 0.37
C ALA A 119 -12.60 2.40 0.18
N LEU A 120 -12.15 2.01 -1.01
CA LEU A 120 -11.58 0.67 -1.26
C LEU A 120 -10.25 0.69 -1.99
N PHE A 121 -9.95 1.73 -2.75
CA PHE A 121 -8.75 1.81 -3.56
C PHE A 121 -7.58 2.39 -2.79
N ARG A 122 -6.40 2.31 -3.40
CA ARG A 122 -5.18 2.90 -2.86
C ARG A 122 -4.70 4.05 -3.72
N GLY A 123 -4.07 5.02 -3.09
CA GLY A 123 -3.43 6.12 -3.80
C GLY A 123 -2.23 6.70 -3.07
N VAL A 124 -1.50 7.55 -3.77
CA VAL A 124 -0.33 8.26 -3.25
C VAL A 124 -0.40 9.70 -3.70
N ALA A 125 -0.23 10.63 -2.77
CA ALA A 125 -0.10 12.03 -3.11
C ALA A 125 1.28 12.32 -3.69
N LEU A 126 1.30 13.00 -4.83
CA LEU A 126 2.52 13.40 -5.51
C LEU A 126 2.56 14.93 -5.65
N PRO A 127 3.71 15.56 -5.33
CA PRO A 127 3.94 16.95 -5.71
C PRO A 127 4.15 17.04 -7.24
N PRO A 128 4.12 18.24 -7.85
CA PRO A 128 4.49 18.38 -9.25
C PRO A 128 5.92 17.88 -9.51
N GLY A 129 6.13 17.23 -10.66
CA GLY A 129 7.44 16.76 -11.12
C GLY A 129 7.43 15.35 -11.71
N ASP A 130 8.63 14.78 -11.77
CA ASP A 130 8.90 13.41 -12.21
C ASP A 130 9.04 12.47 -11.02
N HIS A 131 8.27 11.39 -11.02
CA HIS A 131 8.23 10.44 -9.92
C HIS A 131 8.21 9.00 -10.43
N VAL A 132 8.97 8.15 -9.75
CA VAL A 132 8.78 6.70 -9.82
C VAL A 132 8.12 6.25 -8.52
N VAL A 133 6.89 5.76 -8.63
CA VAL A 133 6.11 5.26 -7.50
C VAL A 133 6.20 3.74 -7.48
N THR A 134 6.75 3.20 -6.40
CA THR A 134 6.85 1.75 -6.17
C THR A 134 5.90 1.34 -5.08
N PHE A 135 5.10 0.30 -5.33
CA PHE A 135 4.25 -0.37 -4.35
C PHE A 135 4.76 -1.78 -4.13
N ASP A 136 5.04 -2.12 -2.88
CA ASP A 136 5.50 -3.45 -2.46
C ASP A 136 4.53 -4.05 -1.46
N TYR A 137 4.11 -5.28 -1.69
CA TYR A 137 3.29 -6.03 -0.75
C TYR A 137 4.16 -6.80 0.24
N GLN A 138 4.01 -6.50 1.53
CA GLN A 138 4.76 -7.14 2.60
C GLN A 138 3.81 -7.55 3.75
N PRO A 139 3.09 -8.67 3.60
CA PRO A 139 2.09 -9.10 4.57
C PRO A 139 2.74 -9.52 5.89
N ARG A 140 2.22 -9.02 7.02
CA ARG A 140 2.70 -9.38 8.36
C ARG A 140 2.53 -10.88 8.67
N SER A 141 1.51 -11.51 8.08
CA SER A 141 1.22 -12.93 8.23
C SER A 141 2.33 -13.83 7.68
N PHE A 142 3.01 -13.42 6.60
CA PHE A 142 4.14 -14.17 6.05
C PHE A 142 5.29 -14.27 7.05
N TYR A 143 5.65 -13.16 7.70
CA TYR A 143 6.68 -13.14 8.74
C TYR A 143 6.29 -13.97 9.97
N ALA A 144 5.02 -13.90 10.39
CA ALA A 144 4.50 -14.73 11.48
C ALA A 144 4.57 -16.23 11.15
N GLY A 145 4.17 -16.61 9.93
CA GLY A 145 4.26 -17.99 9.44
C GLY A 145 5.70 -18.50 9.39
N ALA A 146 6.62 -17.71 8.83
CA ALA A 146 8.04 -18.04 8.78
C ALA A 146 8.64 -18.29 10.18
N LEU A 147 8.27 -17.46 11.16
CA LEU A 147 8.69 -17.63 12.56
C LEU A 147 8.15 -18.94 13.16
N ILE A 148 6.88 -19.25 12.96
CA ILE A 148 6.27 -20.51 13.45
C ILE A 148 6.95 -21.73 12.82
N THR A 149 7.19 -21.71 11.51
CA THR A 149 7.90 -22.78 10.81
C THR A 149 9.31 -22.96 11.37
N PHE A 150 10.05 -21.86 11.56
CA PHE A 150 11.38 -21.90 12.14
C PHE A 150 11.40 -22.53 13.54
N LEU A 151 10.47 -22.12 14.42
CA LEU A 151 10.35 -22.67 15.78
C LEU A 151 9.98 -24.16 15.76
N THR A 152 9.13 -24.58 14.82
CA THR A 152 8.72 -25.99 14.67
C THR A 152 9.87 -26.86 14.19
N VAL A 153 10.64 -26.40 13.19
CA VAL A 153 11.84 -27.11 12.72
C VAL A 153 12.87 -27.22 13.84
N LEU A 154 13.11 -26.14 14.59
CA LEU A 154 14.02 -26.16 15.73
C LEU A 154 13.57 -27.15 16.80
N PHE A 155 12.28 -27.17 17.13
CA PHE A 155 11.72 -28.12 18.09
C PHE A 155 11.91 -29.58 17.64
N LEU A 156 11.59 -29.90 16.38
CA LEU A 156 11.76 -31.24 15.83
C LEU A 156 13.22 -31.68 15.78
N LEU A 157 14.15 -30.77 15.47
CA LEU A 157 15.59 -31.05 15.50
C LEU A 157 16.06 -31.39 16.92
N VAL A 158 15.69 -30.58 17.92
CA VAL A 158 16.05 -30.83 19.32
C VAL A 158 15.48 -32.17 19.79
N TRP A 159 14.20 -32.45 19.47
CA TRP A 159 13.54 -33.69 19.84
C TRP A 159 14.18 -34.92 19.17
N GLY A 160 14.44 -34.84 17.86
CA GLY A 160 15.08 -35.91 17.10
C GLY A 160 16.51 -36.20 17.59
N VAL A 161 17.30 -35.16 17.86
CA VAL A 161 18.65 -35.29 18.43
C VAL A 161 18.61 -35.95 19.80
N GLN A 162 17.68 -35.54 20.68
CA GLN A 162 17.50 -36.19 21.98
C GLN A 162 17.10 -37.66 21.86
N GLY A 163 16.23 -38.01 20.91
CA GLY A 163 15.86 -39.39 20.60
C GLY A 163 17.05 -40.24 20.11
N LEU A 164 17.91 -39.66 19.26
CA LEU A 164 19.13 -40.30 18.77
C LEU A 164 20.15 -40.53 19.90
N PHE A 165 20.32 -39.57 20.81
CA PHE A 165 21.19 -39.73 21.97
C PHE A 165 20.65 -40.76 22.97
N ARG A 166 19.32 -40.85 23.16
CA ARG A 166 18.70 -41.86 24.02
C ARG A 166 18.86 -43.28 23.46
N SER A 167 18.63 -43.48 22.15
CA SER A 167 18.78 -44.78 21.50
C SER A 167 20.23 -45.27 21.50
N ARG A 168 21.21 -44.39 21.21
CA ARG A 168 22.64 -44.73 21.29
C ARG A 168 23.09 -45.13 22.70
N ARG A 169 22.54 -44.50 23.75
CA ARG A 169 22.83 -44.85 25.16
C ARG A 169 22.23 -46.20 25.56
N ALA A 170 21.05 -46.55 25.04
CA ALA A 170 20.39 -47.83 25.33
C ALA A 170 21.13 -49.02 24.72
N VAL A 171 21.55 -48.93 23.45
CA VAL A 171 22.29 -50.01 22.76
C VAL A 171 23.66 -50.26 23.42
N ARG A 172 24.35 -49.20 23.86
CA ARG A 172 25.67 -49.31 24.50
C ARG A 172 25.62 -50.00 25.88
N LYS A 173 24.49 -49.95 26.59
CA LYS A 173 24.31 -50.69 27.86
C LYS A 173 24.11 -52.20 27.65
N LEU A 174 23.47 -52.60 26.56
CA LEU A 174 23.17 -54.00 26.23
C LEU A 174 24.39 -54.80 25.73
N LEU A 175 25.44 -54.13 25.27
CA LEU A 175 26.70 -54.77 24.85
C LEU A 175 27.72 -54.97 25.98
N LEU A 176 27.43 -54.47 27.18
CA LEU A 176 28.32 -54.53 28.36
C LEU A 176 27.76 -55.39 29.51
N THR A 177 26.65 -56.08 29.28
CA THR A 177 26.02 -57.05 30.22
C THR A 177 26.09 -58.43 29.59
#